data_AF-A0A430QU52-F1
#
_entry.id   AF-A0A430QU52-F1
#
_cell.length_a   1.000
_cell.length_b   1.000
_cell.length_c   1.000
_cell.angle_alpha   90.00
_cell.angle_beta   90.00
_cell.angle_gamma   90.00
#
_symmetry.space_group_name_H-M   'P 1'
#
loop_
_entity.id
_entity.type
_entity.pdbx_description
1 polymer ?
#
loop_
_entity_poly.entity_id
_entity_poly.type
_entity_poly.pdbx_seq_one_letter_code
_entity_poly.pdbx_strand_id
1 'polypeptide(L)'
;MLDLYEKFLRSRSTPSLALIEDIHVVCGCLKLFLRSLEEPLVTYLQRPNFVGASEQYLTNPTKAYDCVLNVLKNLPTPNRHTLSFIMLHLKAVSKTSLCQMGEDNLAKVFGPTLVGYSCPEPQVMQAISETKPQQDVLRLLFSLSDDIYSSFLSDWDNTSENNSETRTNYFTSLTTDMSSSEITPNSHNNNNSRLCDMGGSTRKGFLPNLLSSFRDMSS
;
A
#
# COMPACT_ATOMS: atom_id res chain seq x y z
N MET A 1 2.11 -5.90 15.79
CA MET A 1 1.10 -5.25 14.91
C MET A 1 0.26 -4.25 15.69
N LEU A 2 -0.53 -4.69 16.68
CA LEU A 2 -1.36 -3.79 17.51
C LEU A 2 -0.56 -2.69 18.20
N ASP A 3 0.63 -3.00 18.72
CA ASP A 3 1.49 -1.99 19.35
C ASP A 3 1.94 -0.87 18.41
N LEU A 4 2.13 -1.17 17.12
CA LEU A 4 2.49 -0.17 16.12
C LEU A 4 1.30 0.73 15.79
N TYR A 5 0.12 0.12 15.64
CA TYR A 5 -1.13 0.82 15.39
C TYR A 5 -1.50 1.75 16.56
N GLU A 6 -1.42 1.25 17.80
CA GLU A 6 -1.65 2.05 19.00
C GLU A 6 -0.64 3.19 19.13
N LYS A 7 0.64 2.95 18.84
CA LYS A 7 1.65 4.02 18.82
C LYS A 7 1.29 5.09 17.80
N PHE A 8 0.97 4.70 16.56
CA PHE A 8 0.58 5.63 15.50
C PHE A 8 -0.61 6.50 15.89
N LEU A 9 -1.68 5.90 16.44
CA LEU A 9 -2.87 6.64 16.85
C LEU A 9 -2.63 7.52 18.09
N ARG A 10 -1.90 7.03 19.10
CA ARG A 10 -1.71 7.74 20.37
C ARG A 10 -0.69 8.87 20.26
N SER A 11 0.41 8.67 19.55
CA SER A 11 1.50 9.65 19.52
C SER A 11 1.28 10.76 18.50
N ARG A 12 0.25 10.66 17.63
CA ARG A 12 0.01 11.55 16.47
C ARG A 12 1.28 11.78 15.63
N SER A 13 2.22 10.84 15.68
CA SER A 13 3.50 10.90 15.01
C SER A 13 3.72 9.57 14.31
N THR A 14 4.19 9.59 13.07
CA THR A 14 4.54 8.36 12.36
C THR A 14 5.74 7.72 13.08
N PRO A 15 5.60 6.54 13.72
CA PRO A 15 6.74 5.85 14.30
C PRO A 15 7.74 5.53 13.18
N SER A 16 9.04 5.53 13.48
CA SER A 16 10.06 5.23 12.47
C SER A 16 9.86 3.81 11.94
N LEU A 17 9.27 3.69 10.75
CA LEU A 17 8.99 2.41 10.11
C LEU A 17 10.28 1.71 9.67
N ALA A 18 11.37 2.46 9.49
CA ALA A 18 12.69 1.92 9.18
C ALA A 18 13.28 1.04 10.29
N LEU A 19 12.78 1.16 11.52
CA LEU A 19 13.21 0.34 12.67
C LEU A 19 12.43 -0.98 12.80
N ILE A 20 11.47 -1.24 11.89
CA ILE A 20 10.63 -2.44 11.94
C ILE A 20 11.25 -3.49 11.02
N GLU A 21 11.80 -4.54 11.61
CA GLU A 21 12.48 -5.63 10.88
C GLU A 21 11.50 -6.48 10.05
N ASP A 22 10.30 -6.72 10.56
CA ASP A 22 9.29 -7.54 9.89
C ASP A 22 8.30 -6.67 9.09
N ILE A 23 8.45 -6.68 7.75
CA ILE A 23 7.56 -5.97 6.82
C ILE A 23 6.10 -6.42 6.94
N HIS A 24 5.82 -7.66 7.37
CA HIS A 24 4.46 -8.15 7.57
C HIS A 24 3.74 -7.42 8.71
N VAL A 25 4.49 -6.90 9.71
CA VAL A 25 3.94 -6.06 10.76
C VAL A 25 3.45 -4.72 10.19
N VAL A 26 4.24 -4.11 9.29
CA VAL A 26 3.87 -2.85 8.61
C VAL A 26 2.66 -3.08 7.71
N CYS A 27 2.68 -4.12 6.88
CA CYS A 27 1.55 -4.49 6.03
C CYS A 27 0.28 -4.77 6.84
N GLY A 28 0.41 -5.46 7.97
CA GLY A 28 -0.68 -5.72 8.89
C GLY A 28 -1.25 -4.44 9.50
N CYS A 29 -0.38 -3.53 9.93
CA CYS A 29 -0.78 -2.24 10.49
C CYS A 29 -1.52 -1.37 9.47
N LEU A 30 -1.05 -1.32 8.21
CA LEU A 30 -1.74 -0.60 7.15
C LEU A 30 -3.15 -1.16 6.92
N LYS A 31 -3.29 -2.49 6.82
CA LYS A 31 -4.59 -3.15 6.66
C LYS A 31 -5.51 -2.88 7.84
N LEU A 32 -4.98 -2.89 9.06
CA LEU A 32 -5.74 -2.60 10.27
C LEU A 32 -6.23 -1.15 10.28
N PHE A 33 -5.36 -0.19 9.93
CA PHE A 33 -5.71 1.21 9.84
C PHE A 33 -6.86 1.46 8.87
N LEU A 34 -6.76 0.94 7.64
CA LEU A 34 -7.81 1.10 6.63
C LEU A 34 -9.14 0.46 7.04
N ARG A 35 -9.10 -0.68 7.74
CA ARG A 35 -10.29 -1.35 8.28
C ARG A 35 -10.91 -0.66 9.50
N SER A 36 -10.15 0.20 10.17
CA SER A 36 -10.59 0.90 11.38
C SER A 36 -11.23 2.26 11.11
N LEU A 37 -11.27 2.69 9.85
CA LEU A 37 -11.99 3.88 9.43
C LEU A 37 -13.49 3.73 9.75
N GLU A 38 -14.18 4.85 10.01
CA GLU A 38 -15.62 4.86 10.31
C GLU A 38 -16.47 4.27 9.18
N GLU A 39 -15.99 4.38 7.94
CA GLU A 39 -16.54 3.73 6.76
C GLU A 39 -15.39 3.16 5.90
N PRO A 40 -15.64 2.14 5.05
CA PRO A 40 -14.61 1.61 4.18
C PRO A 40 -14.07 2.69 3.23
N LEU A 41 -12.85 2.50 2.72
CA LEU A 41 -12.20 3.49 1.85
C LEU A 41 -13.04 3.82 0.60
N VAL A 42 -13.75 2.83 0.04
CA VAL A 42 -14.69 3.04 -1.07
C VAL A 42 -16.00 3.74 -0.68
N THR A 43 -16.23 4.02 0.61
CA THR A 43 -17.45 4.60 1.22
C THR A 43 -18.68 3.70 1.12
N TYR A 44 -19.61 3.80 2.07
CA TYR A 44 -20.89 3.08 1.96
C TYR A 44 -21.73 3.57 0.77
N LEU A 45 -21.63 4.87 0.47
CA LEU A 45 -22.38 5.51 -0.60
C LEU A 45 -21.99 4.99 -2.00
N GLN A 46 -20.69 4.86 -2.27
CA GLN A 46 -20.21 4.46 -3.61
C GLN A 46 -20.04 2.95 -3.77
N ARG A 47 -20.00 2.17 -2.67
CA ARG A 47 -19.79 0.71 -2.71
C ARG A 47 -20.77 -0.02 -3.64
N PRO A 48 -22.10 0.24 -3.66
CA PRO A 48 -23.01 -0.44 -4.58
C PRO A 48 -22.68 -0.17 -6.04
N ASN A 49 -22.21 1.04 -6.38
CA ASN A 49 -21.83 1.41 -7.74
C ASN A 49 -20.55 0.69 -8.18
N PHE A 50 -19.57 0.54 -7.27
CA PHE A 50 -18.39 -0.29 -7.53
C PHE A 50 -18.77 -1.75 -7.80
N VAL A 51 -19.62 -2.34 -6.96
CA VAL A 51 -20.07 -3.73 -7.14
C VAL A 51 -20.79 -3.89 -8.48
N GLY A 52 -21.75 -3.02 -8.79
CA GLY A 52 -22.46 -3.05 -10.07
C GLY A 52 -21.53 -2.94 -11.28
N ALA A 53 -20.51 -2.08 -11.22
CA ALA A 53 -19.49 -1.99 -12.27
C ALA A 53 -18.68 -3.31 -12.40
N SER A 54 -18.32 -3.94 -11.28
CA SER A 54 -17.58 -5.21 -11.28
C SER A 54 -18.38 -6.39 -11.83
N GLU A 55 -19.68 -6.48 -11.52
CA GLU A 55 -20.57 -7.49 -12.08
C GLU A 55 -20.75 -7.28 -13.58
N GLN A 56 -20.88 -6.02 -14.00
CA GLN A 56 -21.02 -5.65 -15.39
C GLN A 56 -19.77 -5.98 -16.22
N TYR A 57 -18.58 -5.97 -15.61
CA TYR A 57 -17.32 -6.28 -16.29
C TYR A 57 -17.34 -7.65 -17.00
N LEU A 58 -18.10 -8.61 -16.48
CA LEU A 58 -18.21 -9.96 -17.08
C LEU A 58 -18.96 -9.97 -18.41
N THR A 59 -19.82 -8.98 -18.66
CA THR A 59 -20.69 -8.94 -19.85
C THR A 59 -20.36 -7.78 -20.79
N ASN A 60 -19.92 -6.64 -20.24
CA ASN A 60 -19.53 -5.47 -21.02
C ASN A 60 -18.37 -4.74 -20.33
N PRO A 61 -17.12 -5.19 -20.55
CA PRO A 61 -15.93 -4.60 -19.95
C PRO A 61 -15.83 -3.09 -20.21
N THR A 62 -16.05 -2.63 -21.45
CA THR A 62 -15.94 -1.22 -21.82
C THR A 62 -16.87 -0.33 -20.98
N LYS A 63 -18.14 -0.70 -20.87
CA LYS A 63 -19.08 0.08 -20.06
C LYS A 63 -18.78 -0.05 -18.56
N ALA A 64 -18.28 -1.18 -18.09
CA ALA A 64 -17.81 -1.33 -16.71
C ALA A 64 -16.63 -0.40 -16.40
N TYR A 65 -15.68 -0.22 -17.34
CA TYR A 65 -14.60 0.77 -17.25
C TYR A 65 -15.15 2.19 -17.10
N ASP A 66 -16.07 2.61 -17.97
CA ASP A 66 -16.66 3.95 -17.88
C ASP A 66 -17.41 4.16 -16.56
N CYS A 67 -18.15 3.16 -16.11
CA CYS A 67 -18.86 3.19 -14.83
C CYS A 67 -17.88 3.36 -13.66
N VAL A 68 -16.86 2.51 -13.54
CA VAL A 68 -15.92 2.59 -12.40
C VAL A 68 -15.12 3.90 -12.41
N LEU A 69 -14.78 4.44 -13.58
CA LEU A 69 -14.16 5.76 -13.69
C LEU A 69 -15.06 6.87 -13.16
N ASN A 70 -16.36 6.83 -13.46
CA ASN A 70 -17.32 7.77 -12.91
C ASN A 70 -17.47 7.61 -11.39
N VAL A 71 -17.48 6.37 -10.88
CA VAL A 71 -17.54 6.12 -9.43
C VAL A 71 -16.30 6.68 -8.73
N LEU A 72 -15.11 6.46 -9.27
CA LEU A 72 -13.87 7.02 -8.74
C LEU A 72 -13.93 8.54 -8.67
N LYS A 73 -14.39 9.22 -9.72
CA LYS A 73 -14.54 10.70 -9.73
C LYS A 73 -15.51 11.22 -8.66
N ASN A 74 -16.53 10.44 -8.31
CA ASN A 74 -17.55 10.80 -7.31
C ASN A 74 -17.17 10.41 -5.87
N LEU A 75 -16.05 9.74 -5.64
CA LEU A 75 -15.53 9.55 -4.29
C LEU A 75 -15.14 10.90 -3.66
N PRO A 76 -15.29 11.06 -2.34
CA PRO A 76 -14.66 12.18 -1.63
C PRO A 76 -13.17 12.25 -1.95
N THR A 77 -12.65 13.47 -2.12
CA THR A 77 -11.25 13.70 -2.54
C THR A 77 -10.23 12.93 -1.68
N PRO A 78 -10.31 12.93 -0.33
CA PRO A 78 -9.38 12.16 0.50
C PRO A 78 -9.41 10.65 0.16
N ASN A 79 -10.60 10.06 0.07
CA ASN A 79 -10.80 8.65 -0.26
C ASN A 79 -10.24 8.31 -1.65
N ARG A 80 -10.51 9.15 -2.65
CA ARG A 80 -10.01 8.97 -4.03
C ARG A 80 -8.48 8.99 -4.09
N HIS A 81 -7.85 9.96 -3.43
CA HIS A 81 -6.38 10.07 -3.43
C HIS A 81 -5.74 8.90 -2.70
N THR A 82 -6.23 8.56 -1.49
CA THR A 82 -5.73 7.41 -0.73
C THR A 82 -5.91 6.09 -1.49
N LEU A 83 -7.08 5.86 -2.11
CA LEU A 83 -7.32 4.67 -2.92
C LEU A 83 -6.38 4.62 -4.13
N SER A 84 -6.20 5.73 -4.83
CA SER A 84 -5.32 5.82 -6.00
C SER A 84 -3.87 5.49 -5.66
N PHE A 85 -3.36 6.04 -4.55
CA PHE A 85 -2.02 5.75 -4.06
C PHE A 85 -1.85 4.26 -3.68
N ILE A 86 -2.82 3.70 -2.96
CA ILE A 86 -2.82 2.28 -2.59
C ILE A 86 -2.86 1.39 -3.83
N MET A 87 -3.70 1.69 -4.82
CA MET A 87 -3.80 0.90 -6.05
C MET A 87 -2.48 0.89 -6.82
N LEU A 88 -1.82 2.05 -6.98
CA LEU A 88 -0.48 2.11 -7.58
C LEU A 88 0.54 1.26 -6.81
N HIS A 89 0.48 1.30 -5.48
CA HIS A 89 1.37 0.49 -4.63
C HIS A 89 1.14 -1.00 -4.82
N LEU A 90 -0.12 -1.44 -4.75
CA LEU A 90 -0.47 -2.86 -4.91
C LEU A 90 -0.12 -3.38 -6.31
N LYS A 91 -0.22 -2.53 -7.34
CA LYS A 91 0.24 -2.87 -8.70
C LYS A 91 1.76 -2.99 -8.80
N ALA A 92 2.52 -2.19 -8.06
CA ALA A 92 3.97 -2.37 -7.97
C ALA A 92 4.33 -3.68 -7.23
N VAL A 93 3.61 -3.99 -6.15
CA VAL A 93 3.75 -5.25 -5.41
C VAL A 93 3.45 -6.45 -6.31
N SER A 94 2.39 -6.40 -7.12
CA SER A 94 2.02 -7.51 -8.01
C SER A 94 3.05 -7.80 -9.11
N LYS A 95 3.76 -6.76 -9.56
CA LYS A 95 4.85 -6.85 -10.53
C LYS A 95 6.19 -7.30 -9.90
N THR A 96 6.29 -7.36 -8.57
CA THR A 96 7.52 -7.70 -7.85
C THR A 96 7.63 -9.22 -7.65
N SER A 97 8.56 -9.85 -8.36
CA SER A 97 8.74 -11.33 -8.36
C SER A 97 9.02 -11.92 -6.97
N LEU A 98 9.75 -11.19 -6.11
CA LEU A 98 10.08 -11.64 -4.75
C LEU A 98 8.85 -11.69 -3.82
N CYS A 99 7.83 -10.87 -4.05
CA CYS A 99 6.66 -10.82 -3.16
C CYS A 99 5.73 -12.02 -3.38
N GLN A 100 5.74 -12.61 -4.58
CA GLN A 100 4.87 -13.74 -4.97
C GLN A 100 3.36 -13.46 -4.78
N MET A 101 2.96 -12.19 -4.76
CA MET A 101 1.57 -11.75 -4.57
C MET A 101 1.01 -11.19 -5.87
N GLY A 102 0.46 -12.06 -6.74
CA GLY A 102 -0.26 -11.62 -7.94
C GLY A 102 -1.54 -10.84 -7.62
N GLU A 103 -2.08 -10.13 -8.60
CA GLU A 103 -3.29 -9.29 -8.46
C GLU A 103 -4.48 -10.07 -7.89
N ASP A 104 -4.66 -11.34 -8.25
CA ASP A 104 -5.73 -12.20 -7.70
C ASP A 104 -5.58 -12.48 -6.20
N ASN A 105 -4.36 -12.66 -5.72
CA ASN A 105 -4.10 -12.88 -4.30
C ASN A 105 -4.25 -11.58 -3.52
N LEU A 106 -3.78 -10.46 -4.09
CA LEU A 106 -4.01 -9.14 -3.52
C LEU A 106 -5.49 -8.80 -3.48
N ALA A 107 -6.28 -9.17 -4.50
CA ALA A 107 -7.73 -8.98 -4.53
C ALA A 107 -8.43 -9.68 -3.35
N LYS A 108 -8.02 -10.91 -3.03
CA LYS A 108 -8.54 -11.68 -1.88
C LYS A 108 -8.22 -11.02 -0.54
N VAL A 109 -7.01 -10.47 -0.39
CA VAL A 109 -6.53 -9.89 0.87
C VAL A 109 -7.04 -8.45 1.07
N PHE A 110 -7.02 -7.64 0.02
CA PHE A 110 -7.36 -6.22 0.10
C PHE A 110 -8.82 -5.91 -0.25
N GLY A 111 -9.57 -6.83 -0.88
CA GLY A 111 -10.99 -6.65 -1.17
C GLY A 111 -11.79 -6.29 0.09
N PRO A 112 -11.75 -7.12 1.15
CA PRO A 112 -12.43 -6.80 2.41
C PRO A 112 -11.86 -5.55 3.11
N THR A 113 -10.59 -5.23 2.89
CA THR A 113 -9.89 -4.11 3.53
C THR A 113 -10.28 -2.76 2.93
N LEU A 114 -10.36 -2.66 1.60
CA LEU A 114 -10.63 -1.41 0.89
C LEU A 114 -12.12 -1.23 0.57
N VAL A 115 -12.79 -2.31 0.17
CA VAL A 115 -14.20 -2.29 -0.25
C VAL A 115 -15.13 -2.40 0.95
N GLY A 116 -14.73 -3.18 1.95
CA GLY A 116 -15.52 -3.41 3.16
C GLY A 116 -16.90 -4.03 2.89
N TYR A 117 -17.71 -4.06 3.94
CA TYR A 117 -19.08 -4.55 3.87
C TYR A 117 -20.05 -3.41 3.57
N SER A 118 -21.29 -3.74 3.22
CA SER A 118 -22.33 -2.72 2.96
C SER A 118 -22.86 -2.03 4.23
N CYS A 119 -22.52 -2.55 5.42
CA CYS A 119 -22.83 -1.94 6.71
C CYS A 119 -21.70 -2.17 7.74
N PRO A 120 -21.69 -1.44 8.88
CA PRO A 120 -20.64 -1.58 9.90
C PRO A 120 -20.59 -2.95 10.58
N GLU A 121 -21.75 -3.54 10.84
CA GLU A 121 -21.87 -4.85 11.51
C GLU A 121 -22.62 -5.83 10.61
N PRO A 122 -21.93 -6.45 9.64
CA PRO A 122 -22.56 -7.43 8.75
C PRO A 122 -22.85 -8.73 9.49
N GLN A 123 -24.01 -9.34 9.20
CA GLN A 123 -24.30 -10.70 9.66
C GLN A 123 -23.39 -11.70 8.94
N VAL A 124 -23.17 -12.88 9.54
CA VAL A 124 -22.27 -13.91 8.99
C VAL A 124 -22.62 -14.28 7.54
N MET A 125 -23.90 -14.52 7.25
CA MET A 125 -24.34 -14.87 5.88
C MET A 125 -24.10 -13.73 4.88
N GLN A 126 -24.28 -12.49 5.31
CA GLN A 126 -24.01 -11.31 4.50
C GLN A 126 -22.51 -11.12 4.26
N ALA A 127 -21.68 -11.35 5.28
CA ALA A 127 -20.23 -11.27 5.14
C ALA A 127 -19.71 -12.31 4.11
N ILE A 128 -20.27 -13.51 4.12
CA ILE A 128 -19.94 -14.57 3.15
C ILE A 128 -20.38 -14.17 1.74
N SER A 129 -21.62 -13.70 1.57
CA SER A 129 -22.15 -13.35 0.23
C SER A 129 -21.42 -12.15 -0.38
N GLU A 130 -20.94 -11.21 0.44
CA GLU A 130 -20.23 -10.01 -0.02
C GLU A 130 -18.73 -10.24 -0.28
N THR A 131 -18.17 -11.37 0.15
CA THR A 131 -16.74 -11.66 -0.01
C THR A 131 -16.32 -11.68 -1.47
N LYS A 132 -17.10 -12.30 -2.36
CA LYS A 132 -16.77 -12.37 -3.79
C LYS A 132 -16.90 -11.00 -4.48
N PRO A 133 -17.99 -10.23 -4.30
CA PRO A 133 -18.10 -8.85 -4.79
C PRO A 133 -16.92 -7.95 -4.38
N GLN A 134 -16.46 -8.03 -3.13
CA GLN A 134 -15.30 -7.25 -2.66
C GLN A 134 -14.03 -7.54 -3.48
N GLN A 135 -13.80 -8.82 -3.81
CA GLN A 135 -12.65 -9.22 -4.62
C GLN A 135 -12.80 -8.77 -6.07
N ASP A 136 -14.00 -8.85 -6.63
CA ASP A 136 -14.27 -8.48 -8.03
C ASP A 136 -14.13 -6.98 -8.26
N VAL A 137 -14.59 -6.17 -7.32
CA VAL A 137 -14.32 -4.73 -7.31
C VAL A 137 -12.83 -4.46 -7.36
N LEU A 138 -12.04 -5.14 -6.53
CA LEU A 138 -10.60 -4.90 -6.50
C LEU A 138 -9.88 -5.39 -7.77
N ARG A 139 -10.33 -6.49 -8.40
CA ARG A 139 -9.85 -6.92 -9.73
C ARG A 139 -10.16 -5.89 -10.82
N LEU A 140 -11.37 -5.31 -10.81
CA LEU A 140 -11.73 -4.25 -11.73
C LEU A 140 -10.86 -3.00 -11.53
N LEU A 141 -10.54 -2.66 -10.27
CA LEU A 141 -9.60 -1.57 -9.99
C LEU A 141 -8.19 -1.88 -10.50
N PHE A 142 -7.70 -3.13 -10.38
CA PHE A 142 -6.41 -3.52 -10.94
C PHE A 142 -6.34 -3.36 -12.47
N SER A 143 -7.46 -3.57 -13.17
CA SER A 143 -7.50 -3.49 -14.63
C SER A 143 -7.46 -2.05 -15.17
N LEU A 144 -7.65 -1.03 -14.33
CA LEU A 144 -7.48 0.37 -14.71
C LEU A 144 -6.01 0.74 -14.95
N SER A 145 -5.72 1.60 -15.92
CA SER A 145 -4.35 2.10 -16.20
C SER A 145 -3.77 2.89 -15.00
N ASP A 146 -2.44 2.83 -14.86
CA ASP A 146 -1.68 3.57 -13.84
C ASP A 146 -1.83 5.10 -14.03
N ASP A 147 -2.05 5.57 -15.27
CA ASP A 147 -2.22 6.99 -15.59
C ASP A 147 -3.49 7.60 -14.97
N ILE A 148 -4.56 6.80 -14.83
CA ILE A 148 -5.81 7.23 -14.20
C ILE A 148 -5.54 7.61 -12.74
N TYR A 149 -4.88 6.72 -12.01
CA TYR A 149 -4.52 6.96 -10.61
C TYR A 149 -3.53 8.11 -10.47
N SER A 150 -2.54 8.17 -11.36
CA SER A 150 -1.56 9.25 -11.39
C SER A 150 -2.22 10.61 -11.63
N SER A 151 -3.23 10.69 -12.50
CA SER A 151 -3.98 11.94 -12.75
C SER A 151 -4.70 12.46 -11.51
N PHE A 152 -5.31 11.57 -10.72
CA PHE A 152 -5.95 11.97 -9.46
C PHE A 152 -4.94 12.42 -8.41
N LEU A 153 -3.70 11.94 -8.47
CA LEU A 153 -2.64 12.35 -7.54
C LEU A 153 -1.92 13.62 -7.99
N SER A 154 -1.83 13.92 -9.29
CA SER A 154 -1.27 15.19 -9.77
C SER A 154 -2.13 16.40 -9.39
N ASP A 155 -3.45 16.22 -9.26
CA ASP A 155 -4.35 17.26 -8.78
C ASP A 155 -4.02 17.69 -7.33
N TRP A 156 -3.45 16.78 -6.53
CA TRP A 156 -2.99 17.09 -5.18
C TRP A 156 -1.75 17.99 -5.17
N ASP A 157 -0.75 17.66 -5.97
CA ASP A 157 0.55 18.36 -6.02
C ASP A 157 0.39 19.81 -6.51
N ASN A 158 -0.48 20.04 -7.50
CA ASN A 158 -0.75 21.39 -8.03
C ASN A 158 -1.42 22.35 -7.02
N THR A 159 -1.91 21.83 -5.88
CA THR A 159 -2.44 22.66 -4.78
C THR A 159 -1.32 23.16 -3.86
N SER A 160 -0.08 22.69 -4.05
CA SER A 160 1.08 22.91 -3.17
C SER A 160 2.31 23.37 -3.96
N GLU A 161 2.33 24.64 -4.38
CA GLU A 161 3.47 25.39 -4.96
C GLU A 161 4.16 24.89 -6.26
N ASN A 162 4.44 25.85 -7.15
CA ASN A 162 5.09 25.67 -8.46
C ASN A 162 6.56 25.21 -8.33
N ASN A 163 6.94 24.06 -8.92
CA ASN A 163 8.09 23.96 -9.84
C ASN A 163 8.34 22.54 -10.43
N SER A 164 8.62 22.56 -11.74
CA SER A 164 9.42 21.62 -12.57
C SER A 164 9.14 20.11 -12.53
N GLU A 165 8.76 19.59 -13.72
CA GLU A 165 9.03 18.25 -14.27
C GLU A 165 9.63 17.23 -13.29
N THR A 166 8.80 16.68 -12.41
CA THR A 166 9.21 15.55 -11.58
C THR A 166 8.33 14.38 -11.93
N ARG A 167 8.92 13.37 -12.59
CA ARG A 167 8.35 12.03 -12.64
C ARG A 167 8.04 11.64 -11.19
N THR A 168 6.76 11.63 -10.81
CA THR A 168 6.33 11.42 -9.43
C THR A 168 6.83 10.08 -8.94
N ASN A 169 7.92 10.09 -8.17
CA ASN A 169 8.48 8.91 -7.52
C ASN A 169 7.65 8.61 -6.27
N TYR A 170 6.42 8.11 -6.46
CA TYR A 170 5.49 7.79 -5.37
C TYR A 170 6.06 6.78 -4.36
N PHE A 171 7.02 5.96 -4.78
CA PHE A 171 7.64 4.92 -3.96
C PHE A 171 9.16 5.11 -3.95
N THR A 172 9.66 5.85 -2.96
CA THR A 172 11.10 5.91 -2.64
C THR A 172 11.41 4.86 -1.57
N SER A 173 12.55 4.17 -1.70
CA SER A 173 12.96 3.21 -0.67
C SER A 173 13.27 3.94 0.63
N LEU A 174 12.79 3.39 1.76
CA LEU A 174 13.17 3.86 3.10
C LEU A 174 14.63 3.55 3.43
N THR A 175 15.31 2.75 2.60
CA THR A 175 16.70 2.32 2.78
C THR A 175 17.70 3.06 1.90
N THR A 176 17.36 4.24 1.35
CA THR A 176 18.34 5.01 0.57
C THR A 176 19.56 5.29 1.45
N ASP A 177 20.71 4.79 1.01
CA ASP A 177 21.97 4.76 1.72
C ASP A 177 22.34 6.11 2.33
N MET A 178 22.78 6.08 3.59
CA MET A 178 23.50 7.17 4.28
C MET A 178 24.91 7.42 3.71
N SER A 179 25.09 7.30 2.39
CA SER A 179 26.37 7.56 1.74
C SER A 179 26.19 7.98 0.30
N SER A 180 26.23 9.29 0.06
CA SER A 180 26.98 9.98 -1.01
C SER A 180 26.54 11.44 -1.09
N SER A 181 26.89 12.25 -0.09
CA SER A 181 27.05 13.69 -0.32
C SER A 181 28.43 13.88 -0.95
N GLU A 182 28.47 14.02 -2.27
CA GLU A 182 29.61 14.56 -2.99
C GLU A 182 29.93 15.96 -2.43
N ILE A 183 31.02 16.04 -1.66
CA ILE A 183 31.67 17.30 -1.34
C ILE A 183 32.45 17.71 -2.59
N THR A 184 31.95 18.69 -3.33
CA THR A 184 32.78 19.42 -4.30
C THR A 184 33.90 20.14 -3.55
N PRO A 185 35.16 20.09 -4.00
CA PRO A 185 36.28 20.64 -3.27
C PRO A 185 36.30 22.16 -3.43
N ASN A 186 36.11 22.89 -2.32
CA ASN A 186 36.53 24.28 -2.25
C ASN A 186 37.74 24.39 -1.30
N SER A 187 38.79 24.97 -1.87
CA SER A 187 40.08 25.30 -1.26
C SER A 187 39.94 25.89 0.14
N HIS A 188 40.71 25.38 1.11
CA HIS A 188 41.61 26.15 2.00
C HIS A 188 42.29 25.21 3.03
N ASN A 189 43.58 24.98 2.80
CA ASN A 189 44.70 24.88 3.75
C ASN A 189 44.38 24.76 5.27
N ASN A 190 44.79 23.67 5.93
CA ASN A 190 45.92 23.66 6.88
C ASN A 190 46.18 22.26 7.50
N ASN A 191 47.44 22.03 7.85
CA ASN A 191 48.06 20.79 8.34
C ASN A 191 47.56 20.29 9.71
N ASN A 192 47.42 18.97 9.89
CA ASN A 192 48.32 18.19 10.77
C ASN A 192 47.97 16.69 10.84
N SER A 193 49.04 15.90 10.81
CA SER A 193 49.18 14.45 10.98
C SER A 193 48.48 13.83 12.21
N ARG A 194 47.96 12.60 12.09
CA ARG A 194 48.56 11.39 12.70
C ARG A 194 47.77 10.10 12.38
N LEU A 195 48.57 9.05 12.29
CA LEU A 195 48.38 7.66 11.91
C LEU A 195 47.91 6.79 13.10
N CYS A 196 47.07 5.76 12.86
CA CYS A 196 47.02 4.40 13.46
C CYS A 196 45.57 3.84 13.47
N ASP A 197 45.26 2.55 13.58
CA ASP A 197 45.80 1.26 13.12
C ASP A 197 44.71 0.20 13.50
N MET A 198 44.64 -0.88 12.72
CA MET A 198 44.14 -2.26 12.96
C MET A 198 43.02 -2.66 13.97
N GLY A 199 42.21 -3.63 13.50
CA GLY A 199 41.51 -4.67 14.29
C GLY A 199 39.98 -4.64 14.13
N GLY A 200 39.24 -5.70 13.83
CA GLY A 200 39.50 -7.13 13.88
C GLY A 200 38.31 -7.83 14.57
N SER A 201 37.67 -8.76 13.86
CA SER A 201 37.11 -10.02 14.36
C SER A 201 35.63 -10.15 14.77
N THR A 202 35.00 -11.16 14.11
CA THR A 202 34.07 -12.21 14.61
C THR A 202 32.72 -11.84 15.24
N ARG A 203 31.60 -12.59 15.15
CA ARG A 203 31.23 -13.99 14.82
C ARG A 203 29.71 -13.98 14.50
N LYS A 204 29.23 -14.68 13.47
CA LYS A 204 28.59 -16.02 13.51
C LYS A 204 27.42 -16.20 14.51
N GLY A 205 26.20 -16.21 13.97
CA GLY A 205 25.42 -17.45 13.77
C GLY A 205 24.33 -17.78 14.79
N PHE A 206 23.09 -17.97 14.32
CA PHE A 206 22.09 -18.83 14.97
C PHE A 206 21.07 -19.37 13.94
N LEU A 207 21.01 -20.71 13.82
CA LEU A 207 19.86 -21.54 13.40
C LEU A 207 19.08 -21.94 14.69
N PRO A 208 17.91 -22.64 14.70
CA PRO A 208 17.04 -23.17 13.63
C PRO A 208 15.50 -22.98 13.83
N ASN A 209 14.75 -23.29 12.76
CA ASN A 209 13.42 -23.94 12.66
C ASN A 209 12.32 -23.71 13.72
N LEU A 210 11.22 -23.07 13.27
CA LEU A 210 9.85 -23.29 13.77
C LEU A 210 8.85 -23.14 12.60
N LEU A 211 8.71 -24.18 11.78
CA LEU A 211 7.58 -24.34 10.86
C LEU A 211 7.12 -25.81 10.87
N SER A 212 6.27 -26.11 11.84
CA SER A 212 5.45 -27.32 11.87
C SER A 212 4.11 -26.99 12.53
N SER A 213 3.24 -26.32 11.78
CA SER A 213 1.79 -26.48 11.87
C SER A 213 1.17 -25.71 10.68
N PHE A 214 0.06 -26.21 10.16
CA PHE A 214 -0.56 -25.87 8.85
C PHE A 214 -0.05 -26.68 7.66
N ARG A 215 -0.05 -28.00 7.84
CA ARG A 215 -0.47 -28.92 6.79
C ARG A 215 -1.60 -29.74 7.40
N ASP A 216 -2.82 -29.53 6.91
CA ASP A 216 -3.92 -30.49 6.83
C ASP A 216 -5.24 -29.75 6.64
N MET A 217 -5.69 -29.68 5.38
CA MET A 217 -7.09 -29.80 4.96
C MET A 217 -7.12 -29.83 3.43
N SER A 218 -6.77 -30.98 2.86
CA SER A 218 -7.34 -31.45 1.60
C SER A 218 -7.50 -32.97 1.66
N SER A 219 -8.74 -33.41 1.84
CA SER A 219 -9.30 -34.66 1.32
C SER A 219 -10.80 -34.45 1.19
#